data_AF-A0A7I0JQT3-F1
#
_entry.id   AF-A0A7I0JQT3-F1
#
_cell.length_a   1.000
_cell.length_b   1.000
_cell.length_c   1.000
_cell.angle_alpha   90.00
_cell.angle_beta   90.00
_cell.angle_gamma   90.00
#
_symmetry.space_group_name_H-M   'P 1'
#
loop_
_entity.id
_entity.type
_entity.pdbx_description
1 polymer ?
#
loop_
_entity_poly.entity_id
_entity_poly.type
_entity_poly.pdbx_seq_one_letter_code
_entity_poly.pdbx_strand_id
1 'polypeptide(L)'
;RKLGLKHIRTKPYTPKTNGKAERFIQTALREWAYAIAYPTSDHRSAELPVWLHRYNWHRPHGSLKSKTPISRLALTEDNLLRLHI
;
A
#
# COMPACT_ATOMS: atom_id res chain seq x y z
N ARG A 1 24.97 1.20 0.97
CA ARG A 1 24.80 0.37 -0.26
C ARG A 1 24.79 -1.14 0.05
N LYS A 2 24.25 -1.58 1.20
CA LYS A 2 24.33 -2.99 1.67
C LYS A 2 23.40 -3.96 0.95
N LEU A 3 22.33 -3.46 0.33
CA LEU A 3 21.28 -4.24 -0.33
C LEU A 3 21.28 -4.11 -1.87
N GLY A 4 22.27 -3.45 -2.47
CA GLY A 4 22.30 -3.24 -3.93
C GLY A 4 21.19 -2.33 -4.50
N LEU A 5 20.32 -1.77 -3.66
CA LEU A 5 19.18 -0.94 -4.09
C LEU A 5 19.62 0.43 -4.63
N LYS A 6 19.06 0.82 -5.78
CA LYS A 6 19.20 2.17 -6.36
C LYS A 6 18.11 3.08 -5.82
N HIS A 7 18.50 4.17 -5.16
CA HIS A 7 17.57 5.22 -4.77
C HIS A 7 17.18 6.04 -6.01
N ILE A 8 15.89 6.04 -6.36
CA ILE A 8 15.31 6.87 -7.42
C ILE A 8 14.55 8.01 -6.75
N ARG A 9 14.84 9.25 -7.15
CA ARG A 9 14.13 10.44 -6.66
C ARG A 9 13.13 10.93 -7.69
N THR A 10 12.02 11.46 -7.21
CA THR A 10 11.03 12.16 -8.04
C THR A 10 11.70 13.40 -8.66
N LYS A 11 11.62 13.55 -9.98
CA LYS A 11 12.13 14.75 -10.66
C LYS A 11 11.30 15.97 -10.23
N PRO A 12 11.93 17.11 -9.90
CA PRO A 12 11.21 18.35 -9.62
C PRO A 12 10.17 18.67 -10.71
N TYR A 13 9.03 19.21 -10.30
CA TYR A 13 7.92 19.62 -11.18
C TYR A 13 7.33 18.51 -12.06
N THR A 14 7.55 17.24 -11.72
CA THR A 14 7.04 16.09 -12.48
C THR A 14 6.12 15.22 -11.60
N PRO A 15 4.87 15.66 -11.30
CA PRO A 15 3.98 14.97 -10.35
C PRO A 15 3.53 13.59 -10.84
N LYS A 16 3.61 13.32 -12.15
CA LYS A 16 3.12 12.09 -12.79
C LYS A 16 3.71 10.80 -12.21
N THR A 17 4.94 10.85 -11.69
CA THR A 17 5.64 9.66 -11.18
C THR A 17 5.25 9.28 -9.75
N ASN A 18 4.65 10.20 -8.99
CA ASN A 18 4.31 9.98 -7.57
C ASN A 18 2.83 9.61 -7.35
N GLY A 19 1.98 9.74 -8.38
CA GLY A 19 0.53 9.60 -8.23
C GLY A 19 0.05 8.28 -7.62
N LYS A 20 0.80 7.17 -7.78
CA LYS A 20 0.46 5.89 -7.12
C LYS A 20 0.67 5.96 -5.61
N ALA A 21 1.80 6.53 -5.17
CA ALA A 21 2.09 6.70 -3.74
C ALA A 21 1.12 7.71 -3.12
N GLU A 22 0.86 8.83 -3.80
CA GLU A 22 -0.11 9.83 -3.36
C GLU A 22 -1.51 9.22 -3.22
N ARG A 23 -1.96 8.44 -4.21
CA ARG A 23 -3.28 7.79 -4.13
C ARG A 23 -3.35 6.76 -3.02
N PHE A 24 -2.27 6.01 -2.77
CA PHE A 24 -2.19 5.09 -1.63
C PHE A 24 -2.30 5.85 -0.30
N ILE A 25 -1.46 6.88 -0.09
CA ILE A 25 -1.46 7.69 1.13
C ILE A 25 -2.82 8.34 1.36
N GLN A 26 -3.41 8.95 0.32
CA GLN A 26 -4.73 9.56 0.40
C GLN A 26 -5.81 8.55 0.82
N THR A 27 -5.72 7.31 0.33
CA THR A 27 -6.66 6.25 0.71
C THR A 27 -6.41 5.79 2.15
N ALA A 28 -5.16 5.60 2.54
CA ALA A 28 -4.78 5.23 3.91
C ALA A 28 -5.23 6.27 4.94
N LEU A 29 -5.10 7.57 4.61
CA LEU A 29 -5.59 8.63 5.49
C LEU A 29 -7.10 8.56 5.70
N ARG A 30 -7.87 8.35 4.62
CA ARG A 30 -9.34 8.28 4.68
C ARG A 30 -9.88 7.02 5.33
N GLU A 31 -9.29 5.87 5.01
CA GLU A 31 -9.84 4.55 5.34
C GLU A 31 -9.18 3.89 6.54
N TRP A 32 -8.01 4.38 6.97
CA TRP A 32 -7.32 3.89 8.16
C TRP A 32 -7.11 5.01 9.17
N ALA A 33 -6.32 6.03 8.85
CA ALA A 33 -5.83 6.97 9.86
C ALA A 33 -6.96 7.81 10.49
N TYR A 34 -7.98 8.15 9.69
CA TYR A 34 -9.11 9.00 10.08
C TYR A 34 -10.48 8.36 9.82
N ALA A 35 -10.54 7.06 9.54
CA ALA A 35 -11.82 6.38 9.33
C ALA A 35 -12.67 6.31 10.61
N ILE A 36 -12.00 6.18 11.76
CA ILE A 36 -12.61 6.16 13.09
C ILE A 36 -11.74 6.98 14.05
N ALA A 37 -12.33 7.39 15.17
CA ALA A 37 -11.59 8.01 16.26
C ALA A 37 -10.90 6.92 17.10
N TYR A 38 -9.59 6.75 16.95
CA TYR A 38 -8.81 5.84 17.79
C TYR A 38 -8.54 6.45 19.16
N PRO A 39 -8.62 5.67 20.26
CA PRO A 39 -8.29 6.16 21.59
C PRO A 39 -6.81 6.57 21.74
N THR A 40 -5.89 5.86 21.09
CA THR A 40 -4.46 6.13 21.12
C THR A 40 -3.81 5.88 19.76
N SER A 41 -2.58 6.39 19.57
CA SER A 41 -1.80 6.10 18.36
C SER A 41 -1.39 4.63 18.27
N ASP A 42 -1.29 3.92 19.40
CA ASP A 42 -0.95 2.50 19.43
C ASP A 42 -2.08 1.65 18.85
N HIS A 43 -3.33 1.95 19.22
CA HIS A 43 -4.50 1.30 18.59
C HIS A 43 -4.52 1.51 17.09
N ARG A 44 -4.27 2.75 16.63
CA ARG A 44 -4.18 3.05 15.19
C ARG A 44 -3.05 2.28 14.52
N SER A 45 -1.90 2.14 15.17
CA SER A 45 -0.74 1.43 14.64
C SER A 45 -0.99 -0.09 14.57
N ALA A 46 -1.70 -0.66 15.54
CA ALA A 46 -2.12 -2.06 15.56
C ALA A 46 -3.12 -2.39 14.44
N GLU A 47 -3.97 -1.42 14.04
CA GLU A 47 -4.93 -1.61 12.94
C GLU A 47 -4.28 -1.51 11.54
N LEU A 48 -3.14 -0.81 11.42
CA LEU A 48 -2.45 -0.63 10.14
C LEU A 48 -2.18 -1.95 9.37
N PRO A 49 -1.61 -3.01 9.97
CA PRO A 49 -1.39 -4.27 9.26
C PRO A 49 -2.68 -4.91 8.75
N VAL A 50 -3.76 -4.83 9.53
CA VAL A 50 -5.09 -5.36 9.14
C VAL A 50 -5.64 -4.58 7.95
N TRP A 51 -5.58 -3.25 8.01
CA TRP A 51 -5.99 -2.39 6.90
C TRP A 51 -5.16 -2.63 5.64
N LEU A 52 -3.82 -2.74 5.77
CA LEU A 52 -2.92 -3.04 4.66
C LEU A 52 -3.24 -4.37 3.99
N HIS A 53 -3.53 -5.40 4.79
CA HIS A 53 -3.92 -6.70 4.27
C HIS A 53 -5.19 -6.57 3.42
N ARG A 54 -6.24 -5.97 3.98
CA ARG A 54 -7.50 -5.75 3.26
C ARG A 54 -7.30 -4.92 1.99
N TYR A 55 -6.51 -3.85 2.04
CA TYR A 55 -6.20 -3.02 0.88
C TYR A 55 -5.51 -3.82 -0.23
N ASN A 56 -4.50 -4.62 0.10
CA ASN A 56 -3.71 -5.35 -0.90
C ASN A 56 -4.42 -6.59 -1.45
N TRP A 57 -5.15 -7.31 -0.61
CA TRP A 57 -5.67 -8.65 -0.92
C TRP A 57 -7.15 -8.69 -1.26
N HIS A 58 -7.96 -7.75 -0.75
CA HIS A 58 -9.42 -7.85 -0.84
C HIS A 58 -10.08 -6.64 -1.50
N ARG A 59 -9.47 -5.45 -1.42
CA ARG A 59 -10.06 -4.23 -1.98
C ARG A 59 -10.02 -4.28 -3.51
N PRO A 60 -11.17 -4.19 -4.21
CA PRO A 60 -11.20 -4.09 -5.66
C PRO A 60 -10.78 -2.69 -6.10
N HIS A 61 -9.94 -2.59 -7.14
CA HIS A 61 -9.46 -1.32 -7.68
C HIS A 61 -9.98 -1.09 -9.10
N GLY A 62 -10.68 0.03 -9.33
CA GLY A 62 -11.21 0.39 -10.64
C GLY A 62 -10.14 0.49 -11.73
N SER A 63 -8.98 1.08 -11.41
CA SER A 63 -7.83 1.14 -12.32
C SER A 63 -7.22 -0.24 -12.65
N LEU A 64 -7.61 -1.28 -11.92
CA LEU A 64 -7.18 -2.67 -12.10
C LEU A 64 -8.32 -3.57 -12.60
N LYS A 65 -9.38 -3.02 -13.22
CA LYS A 65 -10.57 -3.78 -13.64
C LYS A 65 -11.20 -4.56 -12.49
N SER A 66 -11.34 -3.90 -11.34
CA SER A 66 -11.87 -4.48 -10.08
C SER A 66 -11.04 -5.60 -9.48
N LYS A 67 -9.81 -5.84 -9.97
CA LYS A 67 -8.86 -6.74 -9.30
C LYS A 67 -8.19 -6.04 -8.11
N THR A 68 -7.65 -6.86 -7.21
CA THR A 68 -6.95 -6.39 -6.01
C THR A 68 -5.49 -6.05 -6.33
N PRO A 69 -4.85 -5.15 -5.57
CA PRO A 69 -3.46 -4.76 -5.82
C PRO A 69 -2.47 -5.93 -5.90
N ILE A 70 -2.63 -6.96 -5.05
CA ILE A 70 -1.76 -8.14 -5.05
C ILE A 70 -1.78 -8.88 -6.39
N SER A 71 -2.89 -8.81 -7.15
CA SER A 71 -3.02 -9.46 -8.45
C SER A 71 -2.04 -8.94 -9.51
N ARG A 72 -1.32 -7.85 -9.24
CA ARG A 72 -0.31 -7.26 -10.13
C ARG A 72 1.08 -7.84 -9.90
N LEU A 73 1.30 -8.55 -8.80
CA LEU A 73 2.56 -9.20 -8.51
C LEU A 73 2.54 -10.61 -9.10
N ALA A 74 3.64 -11.00 -9.75
CA ALA A 74 3.88 -12.39 -10.09
C ALA A 74 4.24 -13.13 -8.79
N LEU A 75 3.28 -13.84 -8.20
CA LEU A 75 3.47 -14.63 -6.98
C LEU A 75 4.27 -15.94 -7.21
N THR A 76 4.83 -16.11 -8.41
CA THR A 76 5.48 -17.35 -8.88
C THR A 76 6.95 -17.47 -8.45
N GLU A 77 7.60 -16.37 -8.08
CA GLU A 77 8.97 -16.37 -7.56
C GLU A 77 8.96 -16.56 -6.03
N ASP A 78 10.13 -16.77 -5.40
CA ASP A 78 10.38 -16.81 -3.94
C ASP A 78 10.02 -15.47 -3.24
N ASN A 79 8.76 -15.09 -3.35
CA ASN A 79 8.22 -13.86 -2.85
C ASN A 79 7.65 -14.13 -1.46
N LEU A 80 8.20 -13.45 -0.45
CA LEU A 80 7.73 -13.49 0.93
C LEU A 80 6.23 -13.16 1.07
N LEU A 81 5.63 -12.50 0.06
CA LEU A 81 4.20 -12.24 -0.02
C LEU A 81 3.34 -13.48 -0.34
N ARG A 82 3.94 -14.63 -0.67
CA ARG A 82 3.24 -15.90 -0.99
C ARG A 82 2.69 -16.59 0.26
N LEU A 83 3.33 -16.41 1.42
CA LEU A 83 2.86 -16.92 2.70
C LEU A 83 1.88 -15.90 3.29
N HIS A 84 0.59 -16.07 3.03
CA HIS A 84 -0.46 -15.25 3.63
C HIS A 84 -1.59 -16.16 4.14
N ILE A 85 -1.88 -16.03 5.44
CA ILE A 85 -3.10 -16.50 6.13
C ILE A 85 -3.76 -15.26 6.71
#